data_AF-A7SP02-F1
#
_entry.id   AF-A7SP02-F1
#
_cell.length_a   1.000
_cell.length_b   1.000
_cell.length_c   1.000
_cell.angle_alpha   90.00
_cell.angle_beta   90.00
_cell.angle_gamma   90.00
#
_symmetry.space_group_name_H-M   'P 1'
#
loop_
_entity.id
_entity.type
_entity.pdbx_description
1 polymer ?
#
loop_
_entity_poly.entity_id
_entity_poly.type
_entity_poly.pdbx_seq_one_letter_code
_entity_poly.pdbx_strand_id
1 'polypeptide(L)'
;MTISDDAKLRSLSICTEFIESCLVDGLLSDDMLVELVSSDLWTFMARWESADLCRSHVVFLCNLFVEIPRGCSAKIYVSQLVRRLVPLMAKEHQESLLAVFPPGNAENVLIWSVLPIDLLPDSAQVKVCRGATPLCIKLLGDLHDEDALEQNLHLFACLRSVYSVHSAHKILPPVNHVGVLDIVNRLWAQYTQGDVKGSVALWCEVLDLTTLLLTQVQPSDYAQVRDRTILTQQRESSSRYKEHTHVTLASRDCAQESTGDTGTEGPLEPATKRTRLEENPTNDGEYTKIIQPIRAQLNTLCHMTSKSTPSMSVIQELVEIRSTLDFVINRARPGD
;
A
#
# COMPACT_ATOMS: atom_id res chain seq x y z
N MET A 1 41.88 22.52 -10.39
CA MET A 1 40.72 22.55 -9.48
C MET A 1 40.79 23.86 -8.72
N THR A 2 40.20 24.88 -9.31
CA THR A 2 40.24 26.26 -8.80
C THR A 2 38.95 26.53 -8.04
N ILE A 3 38.97 27.53 -7.17
CA ILE A 3 37.89 28.01 -6.27
C ILE A 3 36.49 28.12 -6.94
N SER A 4 36.42 28.19 -8.27
CA SER A 4 35.18 28.17 -9.05
C SER A 4 34.45 26.81 -9.08
N ASP A 5 35.18 25.69 -8.94
CA ASP A 5 34.59 24.35 -8.90
C ASP A 5 33.96 24.08 -7.53
N ASP A 6 34.59 24.55 -6.45
CA ASP A 6 34.08 24.42 -5.08
C ASP A 6 32.80 25.22 -4.84
N ALA A 7 32.69 26.43 -5.40
CA ALA A 7 31.46 27.23 -5.31
C ALA A 7 30.31 26.59 -6.10
N LYS A 8 30.60 26.00 -7.27
CA LYS A 8 29.63 25.25 -8.07
C LYS A 8 29.17 23.98 -7.36
N LEU A 9 30.10 23.20 -6.80
CA LEU A 9 29.81 21.99 -6.04
C LEU A 9 28.96 22.31 -4.79
N ARG A 10 29.28 23.38 -4.07
CA ARG A 10 28.44 23.85 -2.95
C ARG A 10 27.05 24.30 -3.39
N SER A 11 26.94 25.02 -4.49
CA SER A 11 25.62 25.43 -5.02
C SER A 11 24.78 24.24 -5.50
N LEU A 12 25.43 23.21 -6.06
CA LEU A 12 24.78 21.95 -6.45
C LEU A 12 24.28 21.19 -5.20
N SER A 13 25.12 21.07 -4.18
CA SER A 13 24.79 20.42 -2.90
C SER A 13 23.60 21.08 -2.19
N ILE A 14 23.56 22.41 -2.16
CA ILE A 14 22.45 23.17 -1.56
C ILE A 14 21.16 22.98 -2.36
N CYS A 15 21.27 22.88 -3.70
CA CYS A 15 20.12 22.64 -4.56
C CYS A 15 19.55 21.24 -4.35
N THR A 16 20.40 20.21 -4.23
CA THR A 16 19.98 18.83 -3.98
C THR A 16 19.31 18.67 -2.61
N GLU A 17 19.87 19.25 -1.56
CA GLU A 17 19.26 19.21 -0.21
C GLU A 17 17.89 19.90 -0.17
N PHE A 18 17.74 21.03 -0.86
CA PHE A 18 16.47 21.73 -0.95
C PHE A 18 15.42 20.92 -1.72
N ILE A 19 15.81 20.34 -2.86
CA ILE A 19 14.89 19.51 -3.66
C ILE A 19 14.43 18.29 -2.86
N GLU A 20 15.34 17.60 -2.18
CA GLU A 20 15.00 16.47 -1.32
C GLU A 20 14.02 16.87 -0.21
N SER A 21 14.21 18.04 0.43
CA SER A 21 13.26 18.56 1.41
C SER A 21 11.87 18.81 0.81
N CYS A 22 11.79 19.44 -0.37
CA CYS A 22 10.51 19.67 -1.05
C CYS A 22 9.81 18.37 -1.43
N LEU A 23 10.57 17.36 -1.86
CA LEU A 23 10.02 16.05 -2.20
C LEU A 23 9.50 15.31 -0.97
N VAL A 24 10.18 15.43 0.19
CA VAL A 24 9.68 14.92 1.47
C VAL A 24 8.38 15.62 1.86
N ASP A 25 8.37 16.96 1.84
CA ASP A 25 7.18 17.74 2.19
C ASP A 25 5.99 17.38 1.28
N GLY A 26 6.26 17.23 -0.02
CA GLY A 26 5.25 16.82 -0.97
C GLY A 26 4.77 15.38 -0.80
N LEU A 27 5.65 14.45 -0.47
CA LEU A 27 5.32 13.04 -0.18
C LEU A 27 4.52 12.88 1.12
N LEU A 28 4.72 13.76 2.09
CA LEU A 28 4.00 13.81 3.36
C LEU A 28 2.77 14.73 3.32
N SER A 29 2.45 15.30 2.15
CA SER A 29 1.28 16.15 1.94
C SER A 29 -0.02 15.34 2.04
N ASP A 30 -1.09 15.98 2.54
CA ASP A 30 -2.45 15.43 2.49
C ASP A 30 -3.08 15.53 1.09
N ASP A 31 -2.44 16.28 0.18
CA ASP A 31 -2.87 16.41 -1.22
C ASP A 31 -2.29 15.27 -2.07
N MET A 32 -3.17 14.38 -2.53
CA MET A 32 -2.83 13.23 -3.37
C MET A 32 -2.08 13.62 -4.67
N LEU A 33 -2.35 14.80 -5.25
CA LEU A 33 -1.69 15.23 -6.47
C LEU A 33 -0.28 15.73 -6.20
N VAL A 34 -0.11 16.47 -5.10
CA VAL A 34 1.21 16.89 -4.65
C VAL A 34 2.07 15.67 -4.33
N GLU A 35 1.51 14.68 -3.65
CA GLU A 35 2.21 13.42 -3.39
C GLU A 35 2.61 12.71 -4.67
N LEU A 36 1.65 12.49 -5.59
CA LEU A 36 1.90 11.73 -6.80
C LEU A 36 3.00 12.37 -7.65
N VAL A 37 2.93 13.69 -7.83
CA VAL A 37 3.94 14.46 -8.57
C VAL A 37 5.29 14.39 -7.85
N SER A 38 5.32 14.51 -6.52
CA SER A 38 6.55 14.41 -5.74
C SER A 38 7.17 13.03 -5.87
N SER A 39 6.38 11.97 -5.78
CA SER A 39 6.85 10.60 -5.94
C SER A 39 7.38 10.32 -7.35
N ASP A 40 6.75 10.88 -8.39
CA ASP A 40 7.18 10.71 -9.78
C ASP A 40 8.47 11.49 -10.05
N LEU A 41 8.58 12.72 -9.55
CA LEU A 41 9.80 13.52 -9.62
C LEU A 41 10.96 12.85 -8.88
N TRP A 42 10.70 12.30 -7.68
CA TRP A 42 11.71 11.58 -6.92
C TRP A 42 12.19 10.33 -7.67
N THR A 43 11.25 9.56 -8.26
CA THR A 43 11.59 8.40 -9.09
C THR A 43 12.41 8.80 -10.31
N PHE A 44 12.06 9.92 -10.96
CA PHE A 44 12.80 10.46 -12.09
C PHE A 44 14.23 10.86 -11.70
N MET A 45 14.39 11.54 -10.56
CA MET A 45 15.71 11.91 -10.02
C MET A 45 16.56 10.68 -9.73
N ALA A 46 16.00 9.69 -9.03
CA ALA A 46 16.71 8.46 -8.69
C ALA A 46 17.16 7.64 -9.92
N ARG A 47 16.49 7.78 -11.08
CA ARG A 47 16.91 7.14 -12.34
C ARG A 47 18.10 7.82 -13.01
N TRP A 48 18.25 9.13 -12.84
CA TRP A 48 19.27 9.91 -13.55
C TRP A 48 20.50 10.24 -12.73
N GLU A 49 20.38 10.11 -11.42
CA GLU A 49 21.46 10.25 -10.46
C GLU A 49 22.30 8.95 -10.37
N SER A 50 23.21 8.91 -9.39
CA SER A 50 24.02 7.72 -9.12
C SER A 50 23.21 6.59 -8.47
N ALA A 51 23.63 5.34 -8.69
CA ALA A 51 23.08 4.18 -7.99
C ALA A 51 23.29 4.25 -6.47
N ASP A 52 24.30 4.98 -6.00
CA ASP A 52 24.55 5.27 -4.58
C ASP A 52 23.52 6.21 -3.98
N LEU A 53 23.10 7.24 -4.73
CA LEU A 53 22.06 8.15 -4.29
C LEU A 53 20.71 7.44 -4.20
N CYS A 54 20.37 6.64 -5.22
CA CYS A 54 19.14 5.82 -5.20
C CYS A 54 19.10 4.88 -3.97
N ARG A 55 20.23 4.23 -3.65
CA ARG A 55 20.37 3.44 -2.41
C ARG A 55 20.13 4.29 -1.16
N SER A 56 20.72 5.47 -1.09
CA SER A 56 20.60 6.38 0.06
C SER A 56 19.16 6.84 0.25
N HIS A 57 18.45 7.18 -0.84
CA HIS A 57 17.02 7.51 -0.81
C HIS A 57 16.16 6.34 -0.34
N VAL A 58 16.40 5.12 -0.81
CA VAL A 58 15.66 3.94 -0.34
C VAL A 58 15.87 3.72 1.16
N VAL A 59 17.10 3.81 1.65
CA VAL A 59 17.39 3.67 3.09
C VAL A 59 16.70 4.76 3.90
N PHE A 60 16.76 6.02 3.44
CA PHE A 60 16.07 7.14 4.06
C PHE A 60 14.56 6.91 4.12
N LEU A 61 13.92 6.53 3.01
CA LEU A 61 12.48 6.29 2.93
C LEU A 61 12.04 5.11 3.79
N CYS A 62 12.85 4.05 3.89
CA CYS A 62 12.59 2.95 4.81
C CYS A 62 12.59 3.41 6.27
N ASN A 63 13.54 4.26 6.67
CA ASN A 63 13.58 4.82 8.02
C ASN A 63 12.40 5.78 8.25
N LEU A 64 12.10 6.65 7.28
CA LEU A 64 10.94 7.54 7.33
C LEU A 64 9.64 6.74 7.50
N PHE A 65 9.49 5.62 6.79
CA PHE A 65 8.31 4.75 6.90
C PHE A 65 8.09 4.22 8.32
N VAL A 66 9.17 3.94 9.06
CA VAL A 66 9.11 3.51 10.46
C VAL A 66 8.60 4.65 11.35
N GLU A 67 9.10 5.86 11.15
CA GLU A 67 8.77 7.05 11.94
C GLU A 67 7.35 7.58 11.69
N ILE A 68 6.77 7.35 10.50
CA ILE A 68 5.41 7.82 10.21
C ILE A 68 4.41 7.14 11.19
N PRO A 69 3.45 7.89 11.77
CA PRO A 69 2.42 7.31 12.64
C PRO A 69 1.56 6.26 11.92
N ARG A 70 1.05 5.29 12.68
CA ARG A 70 0.11 4.29 12.16
C ARG A 70 -1.19 4.97 11.71
N GLY A 71 -1.76 4.50 10.60
CA GLY A 71 -2.99 5.05 10.03
C GLY A 71 -2.80 6.31 9.16
N CYS A 72 -1.60 6.89 9.12
CA CYS A 72 -1.30 8.02 8.23
C CYS A 72 -1.23 7.55 6.76
N SER A 73 -1.93 8.25 5.86
CA SER A 73 -1.95 7.99 4.41
C SER A 73 -0.55 8.03 3.80
N ALA A 74 0.34 8.89 4.32
CA ALA A 74 1.74 8.99 3.92
C ALA A 74 2.48 7.65 3.92
N LYS A 75 2.12 6.70 4.80
CA LYS A 75 2.70 5.34 4.77
C LYS A 75 2.47 4.64 3.45
N ILE A 76 1.27 4.78 2.88
CA ILE A 76 0.94 4.16 1.59
C ILE A 76 1.87 4.73 0.53
N TYR A 77 1.96 6.06 0.44
CA TYR A 77 2.76 6.76 -0.55
C TYR A 77 4.25 6.45 -0.46
N VAL A 78 4.82 6.52 0.75
CA VAL A 78 6.21 6.14 1.00
C VAL A 78 6.46 4.68 0.63
N SER A 79 5.55 3.75 0.98
CA SER A 79 5.70 2.33 0.62
C SER A 79 5.71 2.12 -0.90
N GLN A 80 4.88 2.85 -1.65
CA GLN A 80 4.84 2.76 -3.11
C GLN A 80 6.09 3.37 -3.76
N LEU A 81 6.60 4.48 -3.22
CA LEU A 81 7.86 5.06 -3.70
C LEU A 81 9.04 4.11 -3.45
N VAL A 82 9.15 3.53 -2.25
CA VAL A 82 10.18 2.52 -1.94
C VAL A 82 10.13 1.36 -2.94
N ARG A 83 8.93 0.83 -3.22
CA ARG A 83 8.75 -0.25 -4.21
C ARG A 83 9.15 0.15 -5.62
N ARG A 84 8.96 1.40 -6.01
CA ARG A 84 9.39 1.95 -7.32
C ARG A 84 10.91 2.15 -7.40
N LEU A 85 11.56 2.54 -6.29
CA LEU A 85 12.99 2.85 -6.27
C LEU A 85 13.88 1.63 -6.11
N VAL A 86 13.49 0.61 -5.34
CA VAL A 86 14.32 -0.58 -5.11
C VAL A 86 14.79 -1.26 -6.40
N PRO A 87 13.94 -1.45 -7.44
CA PRO A 87 14.37 -2.04 -8.72
C PRO A 87 15.36 -1.17 -9.51
N LEU A 88 15.47 0.12 -9.19
CA LEU A 88 16.40 1.06 -9.83
C LEU A 88 17.80 1.01 -9.20
N MET A 89 17.93 0.41 -8.02
CA MET A 89 19.21 0.21 -7.36
C MET A 89 20.07 -0.82 -8.11
N ALA A 90 21.39 -0.66 -8.06
CA ALA A 90 22.31 -1.71 -8.46
C ALA A 90 22.11 -2.97 -7.59
N LYS A 91 22.35 -4.16 -8.15
CA LYS A 91 22.16 -5.44 -7.43
C LYS A 91 22.94 -5.51 -6.12
N GLU A 92 24.18 -5.03 -6.13
CA GLU A 92 25.04 -4.97 -4.94
C GLU A 92 24.42 -4.09 -3.84
N HIS A 93 23.76 -2.99 -4.23
CA HIS A 93 23.05 -2.11 -3.31
C HIS A 93 21.77 -2.75 -2.78
N GLN A 94 21.04 -3.50 -3.61
CA GLN A 94 19.86 -4.27 -3.16
C GLN A 94 20.27 -5.33 -2.12
N GLU A 95 21.39 -6.02 -2.34
CA GLU A 95 21.95 -6.97 -1.37
C GLU A 95 22.42 -6.27 -0.09
N SER A 96 22.98 -5.05 -0.20
CA SER A 96 23.43 -4.27 0.96
C SER A 96 22.29 -3.94 1.95
N LEU A 97 21.02 -3.93 1.50
CA LEU A 97 19.87 -3.72 2.37
C LEU A 97 19.78 -4.77 3.48
N LEU A 98 20.32 -5.97 3.27
CA LEU A 98 20.37 -7.01 4.31
C LEU A 98 21.30 -6.67 5.47
N ALA A 99 22.35 -5.90 5.20
CA ALA A 99 23.27 -5.44 6.24
C ALA A 99 22.70 -4.25 7.00
N VAL A 100 21.96 -3.38 6.30
CA VAL A 100 21.29 -2.21 6.90
C VAL A 100 20.07 -2.63 7.72
N PHE A 101 19.25 -3.54 7.17
CA PHE A 101 18.01 -4.04 7.77
C PHE A 101 18.04 -5.56 7.92
N PRO A 102 18.80 -6.13 8.87
CA PRO A 102 18.85 -7.57 9.07
C PRO A 102 17.44 -8.19 9.24
N PRO A 103 17.01 -9.15 8.39
CA PRO A 103 15.65 -9.70 8.41
C PRO A 103 15.34 -10.56 9.64
N GLY A 104 16.36 -10.97 10.40
CA GLY A 104 16.21 -11.68 11.66
C GLY A 104 16.00 -10.77 12.89
N ASN A 105 15.98 -9.44 12.72
CA ASN A 105 15.66 -8.50 13.79
C ASN A 105 14.18 -8.08 13.73
N ALA A 106 13.47 -8.16 14.86
CA ALA A 106 12.06 -7.82 14.98
C ALA A 106 11.76 -6.38 14.57
N GLU A 107 12.67 -5.45 14.88
CA GLU A 107 12.54 -4.02 14.55
C GLU A 107 12.48 -3.77 13.04
N ASN A 108 13.09 -4.65 12.24
CA ASN A 108 13.18 -4.50 10.79
C ASN A 108 12.04 -5.18 10.04
N VAL A 109 11.18 -5.95 10.71
CA VAL A 109 10.10 -6.69 10.04
C VAL A 109 9.14 -5.73 9.33
N LEU A 110 8.89 -4.56 9.92
CA LEU A 110 8.08 -3.50 9.31
C LEU A 110 8.66 -3.04 7.96
N ILE A 111 9.98 -2.95 7.83
CA ILE A 111 10.65 -2.55 6.58
C ILE A 111 10.51 -3.64 5.52
N TRP A 112 10.68 -4.91 5.92
CA TRP A 112 10.49 -6.05 5.02
C TRP A 112 9.02 -6.27 4.62
N SER A 113 8.07 -5.62 5.29
CA SER A 113 6.67 -5.62 4.86
C SER A 113 6.42 -4.73 3.63
N VAL A 114 7.25 -3.71 3.41
CA VAL A 114 7.10 -2.76 2.30
C VAL A 114 8.04 -3.00 1.12
N LEU A 115 9.24 -3.54 1.37
CA LEU A 115 10.21 -3.82 0.32
C LEU A 115 9.68 -4.87 -0.69
N PRO A 116 9.91 -4.70 -2.00
CA PRO A 116 9.49 -5.66 -3.02
C PRO A 116 10.45 -6.85 -3.08
N ILE A 117 10.27 -7.82 -2.18
CA ILE A 117 11.19 -8.97 -2.02
C ILE A 117 11.33 -9.75 -3.33
N ASP A 118 10.23 -9.92 -4.08
CA ASP A 118 10.17 -10.61 -5.37
C ASP A 118 11.04 -9.98 -6.46
N LEU A 119 11.40 -8.71 -6.31
CA LEU A 119 12.25 -7.96 -7.24
C LEU A 119 13.73 -7.91 -6.80
N LEU A 120 14.08 -8.46 -5.63
CA LEU A 120 15.45 -8.53 -5.15
C LEU A 120 16.23 -9.66 -5.83
N PRO A 121 17.58 -9.66 -5.79
CA PRO A 121 18.38 -10.79 -6.26
C PRO A 121 18.09 -12.07 -5.46
N ASP A 122 18.17 -13.25 -6.10
CA ASP A 122 17.86 -14.55 -5.48
C ASP A 122 18.60 -14.79 -4.14
N SER A 123 19.86 -14.37 -4.08
CA SER A 123 20.71 -14.41 -2.88
C SER A 123 20.09 -13.64 -1.71
N ALA A 124 19.48 -12.48 -1.99
CA ALA A 124 18.80 -11.66 -1.01
C ALA A 124 17.42 -12.22 -0.66
N GLN A 125 16.65 -12.65 -1.66
CA GLN A 125 15.36 -13.32 -1.43
C GLN A 125 15.50 -14.48 -0.43
N VAL A 126 16.48 -15.37 -0.64
CA VAL A 126 16.73 -16.51 0.25
C VAL A 126 16.99 -16.06 1.69
N LYS A 127 17.80 -15.02 1.89
CA LYS A 127 18.16 -14.52 3.22
C LYS A 127 16.97 -13.84 3.91
N VAL A 128 16.17 -13.06 3.18
CA VAL A 128 14.97 -12.41 3.73
C VAL A 128 13.94 -13.46 4.11
N CYS A 129 13.56 -14.35 3.19
CA CYS A 129 12.57 -15.39 3.46
C CYS A 129 12.98 -16.27 4.63
N ARG A 130 14.24 -16.72 4.70
CA ARG A 130 14.72 -17.57 5.80
C ARG A 130 14.90 -16.83 7.12
N GLY A 131 15.17 -15.52 7.09
CA GLY A 131 15.34 -14.71 8.29
C GLY A 131 14.01 -14.23 8.89
N ALA A 132 13.14 -13.65 8.05
CA ALA A 132 11.91 -13.00 8.49
C ALA A 132 10.79 -13.99 8.81
N THR A 133 10.61 -15.05 8.01
CA THR A 133 9.50 -16.00 8.22
C THR A 133 9.47 -16.65 9.61
N PRO A 134 10.54 -17.30 10.10
CA PRO A 134 10.49 -17.93 11.43
C PRO A 134 10.27 -16.91 12.55
N LEU A 135 10.77 -15.69 12.38
CA LEU A 135 10.54 -14.59 13.32
C LEU A 135 9.07 -14.15 13.33
N CYS A 136 8.47 -13.93 12.16
CA CYS A 136 7.04 -13.62 12.06
C CYS A 136 6.16 -14.73 12.63
N ILE A 137 6.48 -16.01 12.35
CA ILE A 137 5.76 -17.16 12.92
C ILE A 137 5.81 -17.12 14.44
N LYS A 138 7.00 -16.93 15.01
CA LYS A 138 7.18 -16.84 16.46
C LYS A 138 6.36 -15.69 17.05
N LEU A 139 6.54 -14.48 16.52
CA LEU A 139 5.87 -13.28 17.03
C LEU A 139 4.35 -13.39 16.93
N LEU A 140 3.81 -13.86 15.80
CA LEU A 140 2.37 -14.07 15.62
C LEU A 140 1.82 -15.22 16.47
N GLY A 141 2.64 -16.24 16.75
CA GLY A 141 2.27 -17.35 17.61
C GLY A 141 1.97 -16.91 19.05
N ASP A 142 2.67 -15.88 19.52
CA ASP A 142 2.51 -15.31 20.86
C ASP A 142 1.32 -14.34 20.97
N LEU A 143 0.70 -13.94 19.84
CA LEU A 143 -0.44 -13.02 19.81
C LEU A 143 -1.77 -13.79 19.85
N HIS A 144 -2.56 -13.55 20.89
CA HIS A 144 -3.87 -14.18 21.10
C HIS A 144 -5.03 -13.19 21.15
N ASP A 145 -4.75 -11.92 21.44
CA ASP A 145 -5.75 -10.86 21.56
C ASP A 145 -5.92 -10.08 20.26
N GLU A 146 -7.13 -9.59 20.00
CA GLU A 146 -7.49 -8.86 18.77
C GLU A 146 -6.71 -7.56 18.63
N ASP A 147 -6.62 -6.74 19.69
CA ASP A 147 -5.91 -5.46 19.65
C ASP A 147 -4.42 -5.70 19.38
N ALA A 148 -3.87 -6.77 19.95
CA ALA A 148 -2.48 -7.15 19.74
C ALA A 148 -2.22 -7.57 18.27
N LEU A 149 -3.14 -8.29 17.63
CA LEU A 149 -3.05 -8.66 16.22
C LEU A 149 -3.12 -7.42 15.31
N GLU A 150 -4.03 -6.49 15.60
CA GLU A 150 -4.17 -5.23 14.84
C GLU A 150 -2.96 -4.33 14.97
N GLN A 151 -2.34 -4.29 16.15
CA GLN A 151 -1.10 -3.57 16.35
C GLN A 151 0.09 -4.19 15.61
N ASN A 152 -0.05 -5.40 15.08
CA ASN A 152 1.03 -6.16 14.45
C ASN A 152 0.71 -6.62 13.03
N LEU A 153 -0.15 -5.90 12.30
CA LEU A 153 -0.49 -6.17 10.90
C LEU A 153 0.72 -6.28 9.96
N HIS A 154 1.80 -5.55 10.26
CA HIS A 154 3.04 -5.59 9.50
C HIS A 154 3.70 -6.99 9.49
N LEU A 155 3.45 -7.84 10.48
CA LEU A 155 3.92 -9.22 10.51
C LEU A 155 3.23 -10.04 9.40
N PHE A 156 1.92 -9.87 9.22
CA PHE A 156 1.18 -10.49 8.12
C PHE A 156 1.61 -9.93 6.77
N ALA A 157 1.74 -8.60 6.66
CA ALA A 157 2.21 -7.97 5.42
C ALA A 157 3.63 -8.42 5.04
N CYS A 158 4.52 -8.66 6.02
CA CYS A 158 5.84 -9.24 5.77
C CYS A 158 5.74 -10.69 5.26
N LEU A 159 4.91 -11.54 5.89
CA LEU A 159 4.66 -12.89 5.39
C LEU A 159 4.07 -12.85 3.98
N ARG A 160 3.12 -11.97 3.69
CA ARG A 160 2.55 -11.78 2.36
C ARG A 160 3.62 -11.42 1.34
N SER A 161 4.51 -10.49 1.67
CA SER A 161 5.64 -10.12 0.81
C SER A 161 6.60 -11.30 0.56
N VAL A 162 6.87 -12.13 1.58
CA VAL A 162 7.67 -13.36 1.43
C VAL A 162 6.99 -14.39 0.53
N TYR A 163 5.69 -14.65 0.73
CA TYR A 163 4.94 -15.64 -0.05
C TYR A 163 4.56 -15.16 -1.46
N SER A 164 4.71 -13.86 -1.73
CA SER A 164 4.60 -13.30 -3.09
C SER A 164 5.82 -13.67 -3.96
N VAL A 165 6.94 -14.08 -3.36
CA VAL A 165 8.10 -14.59 -4.09
C VAL A 165 7.74 -15.92 -4.77
N HIS A 166 7.84 -15.97 -6.11
CA HIS A 166 7.43 -17.13 -6.91
C HIS A 166 8.07 -18.46 -6.47
N SER A 167 9.31 -18.41 -5.97
CA SER A 167 10.09 -19.55 -5.50
C SER A 167 9.98 -19.81 -3.99
N ALA A 168 9.07 -19.14 -3.26
CA ALA A 168 8.93 -19.24 -1.81
C ALA A 168 8.84 -20.70 -1.30
N HIS A 169 8.07 -21.55 -2.00
CA HIS A 169 7.91 -22.98 -1.72
C HIS A 169 9.21 -23.80 -1.79
N LYS A 170 10.24 -23.32 -2.51
CA LYS A 170 11.57 -23.95 -2.58
C LYS A 170 12.55 -23.34 -1.58
N ILE A 171 12.40 -22.05 -1.28
CA ILE A 171 13.31 -21.30 -0.42
C ILE A 171 13.08 -21.65 1.06
N LEU A 172 11.80 -21.72 1.44
CA LEU A 172 11.38 -21.93 2.82
C LEU A 172 11.35 -23.42 3.18
N PRO A 173 11.75 -23.79 4.42
CA PRO A 173 11.64 -25.16 4.89
C PRO A 173 10.18 -25.54 5.18
N PRO A 174 9.79 -26.82 5.05
CA PRO A 174 8.42 -27.28 5.30
C PRO A 174 7.83 -26.84 6.65
N VAL A 175 8.65 -26.80 7.70
CA VAL A 175 8.22 -26.35 9.05
C VAL A 175 7.71 -24.91 9.05
N ASN A 176 8.26 -24.03 8.21
CA ASN A 176 7.80 -22.64 8.13
C ASN A 176 6.43 -22.57 7.44
N HIS A 177 6.20 -23.38 6.40
CA HIS A 177 4.88 -23.48 5.77
C HIS A 177 3.81 -23.94 6.76
N VAL A 178 4.11 -24.99 7.53
CA VAL A 178 3.20 -25.49 8.56
C VAL A 178 2.92 -24.41 9.61
N GLY A 179 3.95 -23.72 10.12
CA GLY A 179 3.75 -22.67 11.12
C GLY A 179 2.89 -21.50 10.63
N VAL A 180 3.02 -21.09 9.37
CA VAL A 180 2.17 -20.04 8.79
C VAL A 180 0.74 -20.54 8.59
N LEU A 181 0.56 -21.78 8.14
CA LEU A 181 -0.76 -22.40 8.01
C LEU A 181 -1.47 -22.55 9.36
N ASP A 182 -0.75 -22.92 10.41
CA ASP A 182 -1.30 -23.02 11.76
C ASP A 182 -1.82 -21.66 12.25
N ILE A 183 -1.09 -20.58 11.99
CA ILE A 183 -1.53 -19.21 12.31
C ILE A 183 -2.82 -18.87 11.55
N VAL A 184 -2.84 -19.07 10.23
CA VAL A 184 -4.00 -18.76 9.39
C VAL A 184 -5.22 -19.60 9.80
N ASN A 185 -5.05 -20.90 10.00
CA ASN A 185 -6.12 -21.81 10.43
C ASN A 185 -6.67 -21.44 11.81
N ARG A 186 -5.79 -21.05 12.75
CA ARG A 186 -6.19 -20.57 14.07
C ARG A 186 -7.06 -19.32 13.96
N LEU A 187 -6.65 -18.33 13.17
CA LEU A 187 -7.41 -17.08 13.02
C LEU A 187 -8.78 -17.32 12.36
N TRP A 188 -8.84 -18.15 11.31
CA TRP A 188 -10.13 -18.53 10.71
C TRP A 188 -11.03 -19.29 11.68
N ALA A 189 -10.45 -20.14 12.54
CA ALA A 189 -11.21 -20.84 13.58
C ALA A 189 -11.78 -19.87 14.63
N GLN A 190 -10.98 -18.90 15.08
CA GLN A 190 -11.40 -17.85 16.03
C GLN A 190 -12.51 -16.96 15.44
N TYR A 191 -12.38 -16.57 14.16
CA TYR A 191 -13.43 -15.83 13.44
C TYR A 191 -14.75 -16.61 13.41
N THR A 192 -14.68 -17.89 13.05
CA THR A 192 -15.86 -18.75 12.92
C THR A 192 -16.57 -18.96 14.27
N GLN A 193 -15.80 -19.04 15.34
CA GLN A 193 -16.31 -19.19 16.72
C GLN A 193 -16.87 -17.87 17.27
N GLY A 194 -16.51 -16.74 16.67
CA GLY A 194 -16.88 -15.40 17.12
C GLY A 194 -15.97 -14.86 18.23
N ASP A 195 -14.80 -15.48 18.43
CA ASP A 195 -13.83 -15.10 19.47
C ASP A 195 -13.01 -13.87 19.08
N VAL A 196 -12.83 -13.64 17.78
CA VAL A 196 -12.14 -12.47 17.22
C VAL A 196 -13.02 -11.90 16.11
N LYS A 197 -13.44 -10.63 16.26
CA LYS A 197 -14.20 -9.93 15.23
C LYS A 197 -13.29 -9.39 14.16
N GLY A 198 -12.17 -8.79 14.56
CA GLY A 198 -11.10 -8.23 13.74
C GLY A 198 -11.54 -7.05 12.88
N SER A 199 -10.66 -6.06 12.69
CA SER A 199 -10.84 -5.05 11.66
C SER A 199 -10.81 -5.64 10.25
N VAL A 200 -11.39 -4.89 9.31
CA VAL A 200 -11.31 -5.21 7.87
C VAL A 200 -9.86 -5.35 7.41
N ALA A 201 -8.95 -4.52 7.93
CA ALA A 201 -7.53 -4.56 7.58
C ALA A 201 -6.86 -5.89 7.97
N LEU A 202 -7.16 -6.40 9.17
CA LEU A 202 -6.68 -7.72 9.61
C LEU A 202 -7.15 -8.83 8.68
N TRP A 203 -8.45 -8.85 8.36
CA TRP A 203 -9.00 -9.90 7.50
C TRP A 203 -8.54 -9.80 6.06
N CYS A 204 -8.27 -8.60 5.54
CA CYS A 204 -7.63 -8.42 4.24
C CYS A 204 -6.24 -9.08 4.21
N GLU A 205 -5.39 -8.84 5.22
CA GLU A 205 -4.07 -9.45 5.29
C GLU A 205 -4.13 -10.97 5.44
N VAL A 206 -5.05 -11.49 6.28
CA VAL A 206 -5.25 -12.93 6.45
C VAL A 206 -5.78 -13.58 5.16
N LEU A 207 -6.70 -12.92 4.46
CA LEU A 207 -7.25 -13.40 3.19
C LEU A 207 -6.18 -13.45 2.10
N ASP A 208 -5.42 -12.36 1.92
CA ASP A 208 -4.33 -12.29 0.93
C ASP A 208 -3.28 -13.37 1.20
N LEU A 209 -2.88 -13.53 2.46
CA LEU A 209 -1.93 -14.57 2.86
C LEU A 209 -2.50 -15.97 2.61
N THR A 210 -3.77 -16.20 2.93
CA THR A 210 -4.47 -17.46 2.62
C THR A 210 -4.42 -17.73 1.11
N THR A 211 -4.72 -16.74 0.27
CA THR A 211 -4.70 -16.88 -1.20
C THR A 211 -3.32 -17.24 -1.73
N LEU A 212 -2.25 -16.63 -1.22
CA LEU A 212 -0.88 -16.98 -1.60
C LEU A 212 -0.54 -18.42 -1.19
N LEU A 213 -0.99 -18.84 -0.01
CA LEU A 213 -0.78 -20.19 0.51
C LEU A 213 -1.63 -21.25 -0.20
N LEU A 214 -2.78 -20.91 -0.81
CA LEU A 214 -3.62 -21.86 -1.53
C LEU A 214 -2.87 -22.59 -2.65
N THR A 215 -1.86 -21.95 -3.24
CA THR A 215 -0.98 -22.60 -4.23
C THR A 215 -0.07 -23.68 -3.64
N GLN A 216 0.01 -23.77 -2.31
CA GLN A 216 0.93 -24.61 -1.54
C GLN A 216 0.21 -25.51 -0.51
N VAL A 217 -1.12 -25.39 -0.36
CA VAL A 217 -1.95 -26.12 0.60
C VAL A 217 -2.50 -27.41 -0.02
N GLN A 218 -2.54 -28.50 0.76
CA GLN A 218 -3.15 -29.76 0.33
C GLN A 218 -4.69 -29.62 0.22
N PRO A 219 -5.35 -30.25 -0.77
CA PRO A 219 -6.81 -30.09 -1.00
C PRO A 219 -7.72 -30.38 0.21
N SER A 220 -7.25 -31.14 1.20
CA SER A 220 -7.98 -31.48 2.43
C SER A 220 -8.21 -30.27 3.35
N ASP A 221 -7.27 -29.33 3.40
CA ASP A 221 -7.34 -28.17 4.28
C ASP A 221 -8.25 -27.07 3.67
N TYR A 222 -8.31 -27.03 2.33
CA TYR A 222 -9.23 -26.18 1.56
C TYR A 222 -10.71 -26.48 1.86
N ALA A 223 -11.06 -27.76 2.04
CA ALA A 223 -12.43 -28.16 2.36
C ALA A 223 -12.91 -27.56 3.69
N GLN A 224 -12.03 -27.47 4.69
CA GLN A 224 -12.38 -26.90 5.99
C GLN A 224 -12.62 -25.38 5.93
N VAL A 225 -11.84 -24.65 5.12
CA VAL A 225 -12.02 -23.20 4.95
C VAL A 225 -13.28 -22.90 4.14
N ARG A 226 -13.45 -23.56 2.98
CA ARG A 226 -14.61 -23.37 2.10
C ARG A 226 -15.93 -23.66 2.80
N ASP A 227 -16.02 -24.79 3.51
CA ASP A 227 -17.25 -25.20 4.15
C ASP A 227 -17.61 -24.26 5.33
N ARG A 228 -16.61 -23.62 5.96
CA ARG A 228 -16.83 -22.65 7.06
C ARG A 228 -17.19 -21.24 6.59
N THR A 229 -16.65 -20.75 5.48
CA THR A 229 -17.03 -19.45 4.88
C THR A 229 -18.47 -19.47 4.34
N ILE A 230 -18.90 -20.61 3.79
CA ILE A 230 -20.29 -20.79 3.33
C ILE A 230 -21.26 -20.81 4.52
N LEU A 231 -20.90 -21.49 5.62
CA LEU A 231 -21.73 -21.53 6.83
C LEU A 231 -21.85 -20.17 7.52
N THR A 232 -20.80 -19.35 7.53
CA THR A 232 -20.85 -17.98 8.09
C THR A 232 -21.71 -17.05 7.23
N GLN A 233 -21.58 -17.09 5.89
CA GLN A 233 -22.48 -16.35 4.99
C GLN A 233 -23.96 -16.78 5.14
N GLN A 234 -24.23 -18.07 5.33
CA GLN A 234 -25.57 -18.60 5.57
C GLN A 234 -26.14 -18.18 6.94
N ARG A 235 -25.28 -18.08 7.96
CA ARG A 235 -25.67 -17.64 9.31
C ARG A 235 -25.96 -16.14 9.35
N GLU A 236 -25.16 -15.32 8.67
CA GLU A 236 -25.38 -13.87 8.54
C GLU A 236 -26.61 -13.52 7.70
N SER A 237 -26.87 -14.27 6.63
CA SER A 237 -28.10 -14.11 5.84
C SER A 237 -29.34 -14.56 6.63
N SER A 238 -29.24 -15.63 7.42
CA SER A 238 -30.32 -16.04 8.34
C SER A 238 -30.54 -15.06 9.49
N SER A 239 -29.48 -14.42 10.01
CA SER A 239 -29.59 -13.38 11.04
C SER A 239 -30.24 -12.11 10.50
N ARG A 240 -29.83 -11.65 9.31
CA ARG A 240 -30.47 -10.51 8.62
C ARG A 240 -31.94 -10.76 8.29
N TYR A 241 -32.30 -11.99 7.91
CA TYR A 241 -33.70 -12.38 7.73
C TYR A 241 -34.49 -12.35 9.04
N LYS A 242 -33.90 -12.81 10.16
CA LYS A 242 -34.56 -12.75 11.47
C LYS A 242 -34.72 -11.32 12.00
N GLU A 243 -33.73 -10.45 11.81
CA GLU A 243 -33.85 -9.02 12.14
C GLU A 243 -34.88 -8.31 11.27
N HIS A 244 -34.91 -8.56 9.96
CA HIS A 244 -35.97 -8.02 9.09
C HIS A 244 -37.36 -8.53 9.49
N THR A 245 -37.48 -9.79 9.90
CA THR A 245 -38.77 -10.34 10.35
C THR A 245 -39.21 -9.73 11.68
N HIS A 246 -38.29 -9.50 12.62
CA HIS A 246 -38.60 -8.84 13.89
C HIS A 246 -38.93 -7.34 13.75
N VAL A 247 -38.25 -6.60 12.86
CA VAL A 247 -38.56 -5.18 12.58
C VAL A 247 -39.89 -5.03 11.83
N THR A 248 -40.23 -6.01 10.96
CA THR A 248 -41.51 -6.00 10.23
C THR A 248 -42.69 -6.46 11.09
N LEU A 249 -42.47 -7.35 12.08
CA LEU A 249 -43.49 -7.74 13.05
C LEU A 249 -43.71 -6.67 14.12
N ALA A 250 -42.66 -5.98 14.58
CA ALA A 250 -42.80 -4.84 15.51
C ALA A 250 -43.49 -3.62 14.87
N SER A 251 -43.43 -3.47 13.54
CA SER A 251 -44.15 -2.40 12.83
C SER A 251 -45.58 -2.77 12.43
N ARG A 252 -46.01 -4.03 12.61
CA ARG A 252 -47.37 -4.50 12.26
C ARG A 252 -48.39 -4.43 13.40
N ASP A 253 -47.94 -4.24 14.63
CA ASP A 253 -48.82 -4.12 15.81
C ASP A 253 -49.28 -2.67 16.08
N CYS A 254 -49.01 -1.71 15.19
CA CYS A 254 -49.38 -0.30 15.40
C CYS A 254 -50.24 0.35 14.30
N ALA A 255 -50.83 -0.43 13.38
CA ALA A 255 -51.73 0.13 12.37
C ALA A 255 -52.85 -0.84 11.97
N GLN A 256 -53.89 -0.94 12.80
CA GLN A 256 -55.24 -1.21 12.33
C GLN A 256 -56.00 0.12 12.30
N GLU A 257 -56.35 0.63 11.12
CA GLU A 257 -57.72 1.04 10.77
C GLU A 257 -57.84 1.59 9.33
N SER A 258 -59.03 1.34 8.75
CA SER A 258 -59.66 1.90 7.53
C SER A 258 -59.34 1.30 6.15
N THR A 259 -60.09 0.23 5.81
CA THR A 259 -61.05 0.08 4.68
C THR A 259 -60.85 0.80 3.34
N GLY A 260 -60.96 0.06 2.22
CA GLY A 260 -61.56 0.56 0.97
C GLY A 260 -61.06 0.02 -0.38
N ASP A 261 -61.47 -1.20 -0.74
CA ASP A 261 -61.97 -1.71 -2.05
C ASP A 261 -61.26 -1.54 -3.43
N THR A 262 -61.41 -2.62 -4.21
CA THR A 262 -61.32 -2.86 -5.68
C THR A 262 -59.98 -3.07 -6.42
N GLY A 263 -59.74 -4.31 -6.88
CA GLY A 263 -59.75 -4.61 -8.32
C GLY A 263 -58.45 -5.00 -9.07
N THR A 264 -58.44 -6.25 -9.56
CA THR A 264 -57.84 -6.80 -10.81
C THR A 264 -56.40 -7.34 -10.85
N GLU A 265 -56.28 -8.55 -11.42
CA GLU A 265 -55.11 -9.43 -11.57
C GLU A 265 -54.19 -9.12 -12.78
N GLY A 266 -52.89 -9.41 -12.59
CA GLY A 266 -51.94 -9.98 -13.58
C GLY A 266 -50.90 -9.04 -14.21
N PRO A 267 -49.76 -9.53 -14.74
CA PRO A 267 -48.82 -10.58 -14.26
C PRO A 267 -47.34 -10.08 -14.17
N LEU A 268 -46.44 -10.94 -13.64
CA LEU A 268 -44.95 -10.87 -13.54
C LEU A 268 -44.26 -10.15 -14.74
N GLU A 269 -43.22 -9.31 -14.64
CA GLU A 269 -41.86 -9.40 -14.02
C GLU A 269 -41.09 -8.06 -14.32
N PRO A 270 -39.75 -7.88 -14.18
CA PRO A 270 -38.89 -7.65 -12.99
C PRO A 270 -38.18 -6.26 -12.93
N ALA A 271 -37.45 -6.03 -11.82
CA ALA A 271 -36.24 -5.20 -11.66
C ALA A 271 -36.29 -3.66 -11.84
N THR A 272 -36.10 -2.93 -10.74
CA THR A 272 -35.57 -1.55 -10.66
C THR A 272 -35.18 -1.31 -9.18
N LYS A 273 -34.17 -0.56 -8.74
CA LYS A 273 -33.22 0.41 -9.31
C LYS A 273 -32.03 0.43 -8.34
N ARG A 274 -30.81 0.20 -8.83
CA ARG A 274 -29.59 0.72 -8.15
C ARG A 274 -29.54 2.22 -8.42
N THR A 275 -29.61 3.01 -7.37
CA THR A 275 -29.36 4.45 -7.41
C THR A 275 -27.91 4.66 -7.84
N ARG A 276 -27.74 5.29 -9.00
CA ARG A 276 -26.46 5.71 -9.56
C ARG A 276 -26.05 6.97 -8.80
N LEU A 277 -24.92 6.93 -8.10
CA LEU A 277 -24.26 8.14 -7.61
C LEU A 277 -23.93 9.00 -8.82
N GLU A 278 -24.41 10.24 -8.81
CA GLU A 278 -24.10 11.23 -9.83
C GLU A 278 -22.61 11.60 -9.71
N GLU A 279 -21.84 11.28 -10.76
CA GLU A 279 -20.49 11.79 -10.94
C GLU A 279 -20.58 13.30 -11.23
N ASN A 280 -19.96 14.11 -10.36
CA ASN A 280 -19.92 15.55 -10.50
C ASN A 280 -18.81 15.93 -11.50
N PRO A 281 -19.13 16.43 -12.71
CA PRO A 281 -18.17 16.56 -13.83
C PRO A 281 -17.32 17.84 -13.77
N THR A 282 -17.31 18.54 -12.64
CA THR A 282 -16.72 19.89 -12.52
C THR A 282 -15.23 19.89 -12.14
N ASN A 283 -14.66 18.79 -11.65
CA ASN A 283 -13.27 18.76 -11.17
C ASN A 283 -12.21 18.39 -12.22
N ASP A 284 -12.63 17.86 -13.37
CA ASP A 284 -11.72 17.36 -14.43
C ASP A 284 -11.04 18.50 -15.21
N GLY A 285 -11.71 19.65 -15.28
CA GLY A 285 -11.21 20.83 -16.01
C GLY A 285 -10.11 21.60 -15.29
N GLU A 286 -10.11 21.65 -13.95
CA GLU A 286 -9.01 22.26 -13.18
C GLU A 286 -7.81 21.33 -13.08
N TYR A 287 -8.06 20.03 -12.88
CA TYR A 287 -7.04 18.98 -12.92
C TYR A 287 -6.24 18.99 -14.22
N THR A 288 -6.94 19.07 -15.35
CA THR A 288 -6.31 19.12 -16.69
C THR A 288 -5.48 20.39 -16.88
N LYS A 289 -5.91 21.53 -16.32
CA LYS A 289 -5.17 22.81 -16.40
C LYS A 289 -3.88 22.81 -15.59
N ILE A 290 -3.81 22.06 -14.50
CA ILE A 290 -2.62 21.96 -13.63
C ILE A 290 -1.62 20.94 -14.19
N ILE A 291 -2.10 19.79 -14.67
CA ILE A 291 -1.23 18.69 -15.11
C ILE A 291 -0.69 18.86 -16.52
N GLN A 292 -1.40 19.55 -17.42
CA GLN A 292 -0.89 19.76 -18.78
C GLN A 292 0.43 20.57 -18.83
N PRO A 293 0.60 21.68 -18.10
CA PRO A 293 1.88 22.39 -18.03
C PRO A 293 3.02 21.50 -17.52
N ILE A 294 2.78 20.74 -16.44
CA ILE A 294 3.77 19.84 -15.86
C ILE A 294 4.16 18.73 -16.86
N ARG A 295 3.18 18.14 -17.55
CA ARG A 295 3.44 17.15 -18.61
C ARG A 295 4.18 17.74 -19.80
N ALA A 296 3.86 18.96 -20.21
CA ALA A 296 4.55 19.63 -21.30
C ALA A 296 6.02 19.90 -20.96
N GLN A 297 6.30 20.36 -19.73
CA GLN A 297 7.66 20.60 -19.23
C GLN A 297 8.45 19.29 -19.08
N LEU A 298 7.83 18.22 -18.55
CA LEU A 298 8.45 16.89 -18.49
C LEU A 298 8.78 16.34 -19.89
N ASN A 299 7.92 16.57 -20.88
CA ASN A 299 8.19 16.16 -22.26
C ASN A 299 9.30 16.99 -22.92
N THR A 300 9.40 18.29 -22.62
CA THR A 300 10.51 19.16 -23.05
C THR A 300 11.83 18.68 -22.45
N LEU A 301 11.86 18.39 -21.15
CA LEU A 301 13.00 17.78 -20.48
C LEU A 301 13.39 16.44 -21.12
N CYS A 302 12.41 15.60 -21.45
CA CYS A 302 12.63 14.31 -22.12
C CYS A 302 13.20 14.45 -23.55
N HIS A 303 12.97 15.59 -24.22
CA HIS A 303 13.55 15.88 -25.54
C HIS A 303 14.94 16.53 -25.47
N MET A 304 15.25 17.29 -24.41
CA MET A 304 16.55 17.95 -24.24
C MET A 304 17.69 17.01 -23.78
N THR A 305 17.36 15.80 -23.31
CA THR A 305 18.31 14.81 -22.73
C THR A 305 19.14 14.03 -23.74
N SER A 306 19.11 14.37 -25.03
CA SER A 306 19.94 13.69 -26.05
C SER A 306 21.43 14.08 -26.05
N LYS A 307 21.87 14.99 -25.16
CA LYS A 307 23.28 15.40 -25.03
C LYS A 307 23.68 15.48 -23.57
N SER A 308 24.76 14.79 -23.22
CA SER A 308 25.28 14.62 -21.86
C SER A 308 25.73 15.94 -21.20
N THR A 309 25.70 15.94 -19.86
CA THR A 309 25.75 17.06 -18.89
C THR A 309 24.52 17.98 -18.90
N PRO A 310 23.85 18.22 -17.75
CA PRO A 310 22.67 19.08 -17.70
C PRO A 310 23.06 20.49 -18.15
N SER A 311 22.60 20.89 -19.33
CA SER A 311 22.77 22.25 -19.83
C SER A 311 22.00 23.21 -18.92
N MET A 312 22.42 24.49 -18.85
CA MET A 312 21.72 25.55 -18.11
C MET A 312 20.21 25.60 -18.38
N SER A 313 19.75 25.11 -19.54
CA SER A 313 18.33 24.96 -19.87
C SER A 313 17.60 23.91 -19.04
N VAL A 314 18.23 22.79 -18.68
CA VAL A 314 17.65 21.77 -17.78
C VAL A 314 17.48 22.33 -16.37
N ILE A 315 18.45 23.13 -15.91
CA ILE A 315 18.38 23.81 -14.60
C ILE A 315 17.27 24.87 -14.61
N GLN A 316 17.12 25.62 -15.70
CA GLN A 316 16.05 26.61 -15.87
C GLN A 316 14.66 25.96 -15.82
N GLU A 317 14.47 24.82 -16.51
CA GLU A 317 13.21 24.05 -16.49
C GLU A 317 12.88 23.52 -15.09
N LEU A 318 13.88 23.04 -14.33
CA LEU A 318 13.68 22.61 -12.95
C LEU A 318 13.25 23.77 -12.03
N VAL A 319 13.75 24.99 -12.27
CA VAL A 319 13.32 26.21 -11.55
C VAL A 319 11.90 26.62 -11.92
N GLU A 320 11.47 26.40 -13.17
CA GLU A 320 10.10 26.65 -13.62
C GLU A 320 9.10 25.62 -13.06
N ILE A 321 9.50 24.35 -12.98
CA ILE A 321 8.74 23.30 -12.30
C ILE A 321 8.56 23.65 -10.82
N ARG A 322 9.64 24.07 -10.14
CA ARG A 322 9.57 24.56 -8.77
C ARG A 322 8.57 25.71 -8.60
N SER A 323 8.63 26.72 -9.47
CA SER A 323 7.73 27.88 -9.40
C SER A 323 6.26 27.49 -9.60
N THR A 324 6.01 26.47 -10.43
CA THR A 324 4.68 25.92 -10.69
C THR A 324 4.17 25.12 -9.48
N LEU A 325 5.02 24.32 -8.85
CA LEU A 325 4.68 23.58 -7.62
C LEU A 325 4.40 24.53 -6.46
N ASP A 326 5.24 25.56 -6.27
CA ASP A 326 5.04 26.59 -5.24
C ASP A 326 3.70 27.33 -5.46
N PHE A 327 3.33 27.62 -6.71
CA PHE A 327 2.03 28.22 -7.02
C PHE A 327 0.85 27.31 -6.66
N VAL A 328 0.94 26.00 -6.96
CA VAL A 328 -0.10 25.02 -6.64
C VAL A 328 -0.24 24.84 -5.13
N ILE A 329 0.87 24.68 -4.41
CA ILE A 329 0.89 24.53 -2.95
C ILE A 329 0.31 25.77 -2.25
N ASN A 330 0.67 26.97 -2.71
CA ASN A 330 0.15 28.23 -2.13
C ASN A 330 -1.33 28.48 -2.46
N ARG A 331 -1.85 27.92 -3.56
CA ARG A 331 -3.28 27.99 -3.92
C ARG A 331 -4.12 26.94 -3.17
N ALA A 332 -3.51 25.80 -2.80
CA ALA A 332 -4.16 24.73 -2.04
C ALA A 332 -4.26 25.04 -0.53
N ARG A 333 -3.49 26.01 -0.01
CA ARG A 333 -3.70 26.56 1.33
C ARG A 333 -4.96 27.45 1.33
N PRO A 334 -6.02 27.11 2.07
CA PRO A 334 -7.09 28.07 2.35
C PRO A 334 -6.49 29.25 3.12
N GLY A 335 -6.81 30.47 2.73
CA GLY A 335 -6.44 31.65 3.50
C GLY A 335 -6.99 31.59 4.92
N ASP A 336 -6.31 32.27 5.84
CA ASP A 336 -6.79 32.62 7.19
C ASP A 336 -8.25 33.12 7.20
#